data_AF-A0A554JGQ7-F1
#
_entry.id   AF-A0A554JGQ7-F1
#
_cell.length_a   1.000
_cell.length_b   1.000
_cell.length_c   1.000
_cell.angle_alpha   90.00
_cell.angle_beta   90.00
_cell.angle_gamma   90.00
#
_symmetry.space_group_name_H-M   'P 1'
#
loop_
_entity.id
_entity.type
_entity.pdbx_description
1 polymer ?
#
loop_
_entity_poly.entity_id
_entity_poly.type
_entity_poly.pdbx_seq_one_letter_code
_entity_poly.pdbx_strand_id
1 'polypeptide(L)'
;DTEYILRLFERECTGEHEADLSRVFTQLRGSFALGILLPDRLIAVRDGSGNRPLSIGKLDGGYCISSETCAFPSVGAAYLAEVLPGTMVSITKDGLRTTHFAESDEKKCLFEIIYYSHPGSVVFGEQVGRFRMALGRELERCAPVVGGVDIVTPVPDSSNFIAMGFGESGRSGAYFPVIMRNHYVGRTFIAATQARRDVEVSQKFTFMAEEIEGKRIVVVDDSIVRGTTMPKIVSMLRQLGARAVHIRIGCPPIRHSCRYGINTPTTDELIAAQYEIAEMREQFGADSLEFLPMEALKRLSGDHRKFCFACMSGEYW
;
A
#
# COMPACT_ATOMS: atom_id res chain seq x y z
N ASP A 1 -13.07 -14.90 -9.51
CA ASP A 1 -14.09 -13.84 -9.37
C ASP A 1 -14.49 -13.21 -10.69
N THR A 2 -13.56 -12.68 -11.50
CA THR A 2 -13.90 -12.08 -12.80
C THR A 2 -14.74 -13.00 -13.70
N GLU A 3 -14.34 -14.27 -13.87
CA GLU A 3 -15.13 -15.24 -14.64
C GLU A 3 -16.51 -15.48 -14.02
N TYR A 4 -16.61 -15.53 -12.69
CA TYR A 4 -17.88 -15.72 -12.00
C TYR A 4 -18.86 -14.56 -12.29
N ILE A 5 -18.37 -13.31 -12.26
CA ILE A 5 -19.15 -12.13 -12.63
C ILE A 5 -19.63 -12.23 -14.09
N LEU A 6 -18.76 -12.65 -15.01
CA LEU A 6 -19.13 -12.84 -16.42
C LEU A 6 -20.21 -13.92 -16.60
N ARG A 7 -20.09 -15.05 -15.91
CA ARG A 7 -21.10 -16.14 -15.93
C ARG A 7 -22.44 -15.68 -15.35
N LEU A 8 -22.40 -14.87 -14.30
CA LEU A 8 -23.61 -14.31 -13.69
C LEU A 8 -24.30 -13.34 -14.65
N PHE A 9 -23.52 -12.48 -15.32
CA PHE A 9 -24.01 -11.59 -16.36
C PHE A 9 -24.59 -12.34 -17.56
N GLU A 10 -23.93 -13.39 -18.05
CA GLU A 10 -24.42 -14.25 -19.14
C GLU A 10 -25.82 -14.81 -18.85
N ARG A 11 -26.07 -15.22 -17.59
CA ARG A 11 -27.36 -15.77 -17.16
C ARG A 11 -28.48 -14.73 -17.06
N GLU A 12 -28.14 -13.49 -16.75
CA GLU A 12 -29.12 -12.41 -16.46
C GLU A 12 -29.28 -11.40 -17.60
N CYS A 13 -28.52 -11.56 -18.67
CA CYS A 13 -28.52 -10.68 -19.83
C CYS A 13 -29.86 -10.76 -20.58
N THR A 14 -30.57 -9.62 -20.63
CA THR A 14 -31.79 -9.43 -21.43
C THR A 14 -31.52 -8.60 -22.69
N GLY A 15 -30.31 -8.06 -22.81
CA GLY A 15 -29.88 -7.13 -23.87
C GLY A 15 -29.78 -5.68 -23.39
N GLU A 16 -30.32 -5.37 -22.21
CA GLU A 16 -30.18 -4.07 -21.56
C GLU A 16 -28.92 -4.04 -20.69
N HIS A 17 -27.74 -4.13 -21.32
CA HIS A 17 -26.48 -4.44 -20.64
C HIS A 17 -26.20 -3.63 -19.36
N GLU A 18 -26.49 -2.32 -19.31
CA GLU A 18 -26.25 -1.51 -18.10
C GLU A 18 -27.23 -1.84 -16.96
N ALA A 19 -28.50 -2.09 -17.28
CA ALA A 19 -29.50 -2.50 -16.30
C ALA A 19 -29.19 -3.92 -15.79
N ASP A 20 -28.78 -4.81 -16.70
CA ASP A 20 -28.39 -6.18 -16.40
C ASP A 20 -27.14 -6.23 -15.50
N LEU A 21 -26.10 -5.48 -15.86
CA LEU A 21 -24.90 -5.32 -15.02
C LEU A 21 -25.24 -4.75 -13.65
N SER A 22 -26.16 -3.78 -13.57
CA SER A 22 -26.60 -3.22 -12.28
C SER A 22 -27.20 -4.31 -11.39
N ARG A 23 -28.08 -5.17 -11.93
CA ARG A 23 -28.66 -6.31 -11.19
C ARG A 23 -27.63 -7.37 -10.79
N VAL A 24 -26.62 -7.62 -11.64
CA VAL A 24 -25.51 -8.51 -11.31
C VAL A 24 -24.72 -7.94 -10.13
N PHE A 25 -24.36 -6.67 -10.16
CA PHE A 25 -23.54 -6.05 -9.13
C PHE A 25 -24.23 -5.94 -7.77
N THR A 26 -25.56 -5.77 -7.71
CA THR A 26 -26.29 -5.76 -6.44
C THR A 26 -26.32 -7.13 -5.74
N GLN A 27 -26.02 -8.22 -6.45
CA GLN A 27 -25.93 -9.57 -5.87
C GLN A 27 -24.52 -9.90 -5.35
N LEU A 28 -23.51 -9.12 -5.72
CA LEU A 28 -22.13 -9.37 -5.32
C LEU A 28 -21.85 -8.84 -3.91
N ARG A 29 -21.04 -9.57 -3.16
CA ARG A 29 -20.45 -9.13 -1.90
C ARG A 29 -18.94 -9.20 -1.99
N GLY A 30 -18.26 -8.15 -1.50
CA GLY A 30 -16.81 -8.01 -1.58
C GLY A 30 -16.43 -6.67 -2.19
N SER A 31 -15.19 -6.57 -2.68
CA SER A 31 -14.72 -5.38 -3.37
C SER A 31 -14.33 -5.68 -4.81
N PHE A 32 -14.69 -4.75 -5.71
CA PHE A 32 -14.33 -4.79 -7.10
C PHE A 32 -14.23 -3.38 -7.70
N ALA A 33 -13.20 -3.18 -8.51
CA ALA A 33 -13.07 -2.09 -9.45
C ALA A 33 -12.83 -2.72 -10.83
N LEU A 34 -13.77 -2.51 -11.77
CA LEU A 34 -13.79 -3.24 -13.04
C LEU A 34 -13.70 -2.27 -14.21
N GLY A 35 -12.99 -2.71 -15.25
CA GLY A 35 -13.12 -2.19 -16.62
C GLY A 35 -13.81 -3.25 -17.47
N ILE A 36 -14.92 -2.91 -18.09
CA ILE A 36 -15.69 -3.81 -18.97
C ILE A 36 -15.73 -3.19 -20.36
N LEU A 37 -15.32 -3.94 -21.37
CA LEU A 37 -15.39 -3.51 -22.77
C LEU A 37 -16.54 -4.23 -23.47
N LEU A 38 -17.46 -3.46 -24.02
CA LEU A 38 -18.50 -3.92 -24.93
C LEU A 38 -18.20 -3.37 -26.34
N PRO A 39 -18.84 -3.90 -27.41
CA PRO A 39 -18.55 -3.49 -28.78
C PRO A 39 -18.68 -1.97 -29.03
N ASP A 40 -19.51 -1.27 -28.27
CA ASP A 40 -19.84 0.15 -28.46
C ASP A 40 -19.41 1.07 -27.31
N ARG A 41 -18.89 0.54 -26.20
CA ARG A 41 -18.57 1.33 -25.00
C ARG A 41 -17.56 0.67 -24.07
N LEU A 42 -16.87 1.51 -23.29
CA LEU A 42 -16.06 1.12 -22.13
C LEU A 42 -16.84 1.46 -20.86
N ILE A 43 -16.93 0.55 -19.89
CA ILE A 43 -17.62 0.76 -18.62
C ILE A 43 -16.63 0.64 -17.48
N ALA A 44 -16.56 1.69 -16.66
CA ALA A 44 -15.78 1.72 -15.42
C ALA A 44 -16.73 1.47 -14.25
N VAL A 45 -16.48 0.49 -13.40
CA VAL A 45 -17.39 0.11 -12.31
C VAL A 45 -16.65 0.11 -11.00
N ARG A 46 -17.29 0.61 -9.95
CA ARG A 46 -16.76 0.50 -8.59
C ARG A 46 -17.85 0.08 -7.62
N ASP A 47 -17.53 -0.91 -6.79
CA ASP A 47 -18.43 -1.47 -5.79
C ASP A 47 -18.93 -0.41 -4.78
N GLY A 48 -20.03 -0.71 -4.07
CA GLY A 48 -20.66 0.20 -3.11
C GLY A 48 -19.76 0.67 -1.96
N SER A 49 -18.73 -0.11 -1.62
CA SER A 49 -17.76 0.27 -0.61
C SER A 49 -16.65 1.18 -1.13
N GLY A 50 -16.42 1.19 -2.46
CA GLY A 50 -15.31 1.92 -3.05
C GLY A 50 -13.95 1.51 -2.49
N ASN A 51 -13.79 0.28 -2.01
CA ASN A 51 -12.55 -0.14 -1.35
C ASN A 51 -11.33 -0.10 -2.28
N ARG A 52 -11.50 -0.42 -3.57
CA ARG A 52 -10.44 -0.32 -4.59
C ARG A 52 -10.51 0.96 -5.42
N PRO A 53 -9.38 1.56 -5.79
CA PRO A 53 -9.37 2.80 -6.57
C PRO A 53 -9.66 2.53 -8.05
N LEU A 54 -10.38 3.47 -8.66
CA LEU A 54 -10.61 3.52 -10.10
C LEU A 54 -10.83 4.97 -10.52
N SER A 55 -10.06 5.41 -11.50
CA SER A 55 -10.05 6.79 -11.99
C SER A 55 -10.25 6.82 -13.50
N ILE A 56 -10.77 7.94 -13.97
CA ILE A 56 -10.98 8.26 -15.39
C ILE A 56 -9.98 9.36 -15.78
N GLY A 57 -9.32 9.15 -16.92
CA GLY A 57 -8.47 10.13 -17.58
C GLY A 57 -9.10 10.60 -18.90
N LYS A 58 -8.81 11.85 -19.27
CA LYS A 58 -9.20 12.46 -20.54
C LYS A 58 -8.03 12.40 -21.52
N LEU A 59 -8.26 11.82 -22.70
CA LEU A 59 -7.35 11.85 -23.84
C LEU A 59 -7.85 12.87 -24.87
N ASP A 60 -6.98 13.23 -25.82
CA ASP A 60 -7.45 13.89 -27.03
C ASP A 60 -8.41 12.97 -27.78
N GLY A 61 -9.62 13.44 -28.05
CA GLY A 61 -10.69 12.66 -28.70
C GLY A 61 -11.30 11.51 -27.89
N GLY A 62 -10.90 11.25 -26.63
CA GLY A 62 -11.35 10.06 -25.90
C GLY A 62 -11.23 10.11 -24.37
N TYR A 63 -11.29 8.93 -23.76
CA TYR A 63 -11.12 8.71 -22.32
C TYR A 63 -10.37 7.39 -22.09
N CYS A 64 -9.71 7.28 -20.94
CA CYS A 64 -9.13 6.05 -20.45
C CYS A 64 -9.51 5.84 -18.99
N ILE A 65 -9.35 4.63 -18.47
CA ILE A 65 -9.53 4.32 -17.05
C ILE A 65 -8.28 3.65 -16.51
N SER A 66 -8.01 3.85 -15.24
CA SER A 66 -6.88 3.24 -14.54
C SER A 66 -7.19 3.11 -13.06
N SER A 67 -6.66 2.08 -12.41
CA SER A 67 -6.70 1.99 -10.95
C SER A 67 -5.96 3.15 -10.28
N GLU A 68 -4.94 3.71 -10.94
CA GLU A 68 -4.08 4.76 -10.40
C GLU A 68 -3.84 5.90 -11.39
N THR A 69 -3.80 7.13 -10.88
CA THR A 69 -3.64 8.33 -11.72
C THR A 69 -2.24 8.50 -12.30
N CYS A 70 -1.21 7.86 -11.73
CA CYS A 70 0.15 7.91 -12.26
C CYS A 70 0.27 7.31 -13.66
N ALA A 71 -0.69 6.50 -14.09
CA ALA A 71 -0.75 5.94 -15.44
C ALA A 71 -1.16 6.96 -16.51
N PHE A 72 -1.81 8.07 -16.15
CA PHE A 72 -2.35 9.01 -17.13
C PHE A 72 -1.26 9.78 -17.91
N PRO A 73 -0.22 10.34 -17.26
CA PRO A 73 0.83 11.05 -17.99
C PRO A 73 1.57 10.19 -19.02
N SER A 74 1.76 8.89 -18.76
CA SER A 74 2.50 8.00 -19.69
C SER A 74 1.75 7.72 -20.99
N VAL A 75 0.42 7.92 -21.01
CA VAL A 75 -0.42 7.78 -22.20
C VAL A 75 -0.94 9.13 -22.71
N GLY A 76 -0.44 10.24 -22.16
CA GLY A 76 -0.87 11.60 -22.54
C GLY A 76 -2.29 11.96 -22.07
N ALA A 77 -2.83 11.26 -21.07
CA ALA A 77 -4.13 11.57 -20.49
C ALA A 77 -3.99 12.59 -19.33
N ALA A 78 -4.97 13.48 -19.21
CA ALA A 78 -5.16 14.32 -18.02
C ALA A 78 -6.11 13.63 -17.04
N TYR A 79 -5.86 13.72 -15.74
CA TYR A 79 -6.82 13.25 -14.73
C TYR A 79 -8.15 13.99 -14.89
N LEU A 80 -9.27 13.25 -14.93
CA LEU A 80 -10.60 13.82 -15.04
C LEU A 80 -11.37 13.68 -13.71
N ALA A 81 -11.57 12.45 -13.23
CA ALA A 81 -12.38 12.18 -12.03
C ALA A 81 -12.12 10.78 -11.48
N GLU A 82 -12.49 10.57 -10.22
CA GLU A 82 -12.63 9.23 -9.60
C GLU A 82 -13.98 8.61 -9.97
N VAL A 83 -14.04 7.29 -10.18
CA VAL A 83 -15.31 6.56 -10.27
C VAL A 83 -15.88 6.43 -8.88
N LEU A 84 -17.07 6.98 -8.63
CA LEU A 84 -17.65 7.01 -7.29
C LEU A 84 -18.07 5.61 -6.81
N PRO A 85 -18.04 5.33 -5.49
CA PRO A 85 -18.55 4.09 -4.92
C PRO A 85 -20.02 3.83 -5.34
N GLY A 86 -20.34 2.57 -5.67
CA GLY A 86 -21.70 2.16 -6.07
C GLY A 86 -22.13 2.65 -7.45
N THR A 87 -21.18 3.09 -8.28
CA THR A 87 -21.47 3.63 -9.62
C THR A 87 -20.77 2.86 -10.73
N MET A 88 -21.41 2.85 -11.89
CA MET A 88 -20.77 2.55 -13.17
C MET A 88 -20.78 3.77 -14.07
N VAL A 89 -19.68 4.02 -14.77
CA VAL A 89 -19.53 5.10 -15.73
C VAL A 89 -19.37 4.48 -17.12
N SER A 90 -20.39 4.67 -17.94
CA SER A 90 -20.44 4.24 -19.33
C SER A 90 -19.80 5.31 -20.21
N ILE A 91 -18.75 4.93 -20.94
CA ILE A 91 -17.96 5.79 -21.80
C ILE A 91 -18.25 5.40 -23.25
N THR A 92 -18.97 6.28 -23.94
CA THR A 92 -19.41 6.10 -25.33
C THR A 92 -18.86 7.21 -26.22
N LYS A 93 -19.13 7.14 -27.53
CA LYS A 93 -18.89 8.25 -28.47
C LYS A 93 -19.63 9.53 -28.10
N ASP A 94 -20.75 9.43 -27.38
CA ASP A 94 -21.62 10.56 -27.03
C ASP A 94 -21.19 11.20 -25.68
N GLY A 95 -20.21 10.61 -24.98
CA GLY A 95 -19.68 11.10 -23.71
C GLY A 95 -19.78 10.08 -22.58
N LEU A 96 -19.69 10.58 -21.34
CA LEU A 96 -19.81 9.76 -20.13
C LEU A 96 -21.24 9.82 -19.59
N ARG A 97 -21.75 8.66 -19.15
CA ARG A 97 -22.98 8.55 -18.37
C ARG A 97 -22.72 7.76 -17.10
N THR A 98 -23.12 8.31 -15.96
CA THR A 98 -23.04 7.63 -14.66
C THR A 98 -24.36 7.00 -14.30
N THR A 99 -24.32 5.74 -13.87
CA THR A 99 -25.45 4.99 -13.32
C THR A 99 -25.12 4.55 -11.90
N HIS A 100 -25.99 4.86 -10.95
CA HIS A 100 -25.89 4.41 -9.56
C HIS A 100 -26.62 3.07 -9.42
N PHE A 101 -25.92 2.04 -8.98
CA PHE A 101 -26.49 0.70 -8.79
C PHE A 101 -26.54 0.27 -7.32
N ALA A 102 -25.82 0.97 -6.43
CA ALA A 102 -25.82 0.71 -5.00
C ALA A 102 -25.68 2.01 -4.20
N GLU A 103 -26.25 2.01 -2.98
CA GLU A 103 -25.93 3.01 -1.97
C GLU A 103 -24.46 2.89 -1.54
N SER A 104 -23.84 4.03 -1.25
CA SER A 104 -22.43 4.09 -0.87
C SER A 104 -22.25 3.82 0.62
N ASP A 105 -21.50 2.78 0.98
CA ASP A 105 -20.98 2.54 2.33
C ASP A 105 -19.45 2.49 2.30
N GLU A 106 -18.81 3.65 2.25
CA GLU A 106 -17.38 3.75 1.96
C GLU A 106 -16.51 2.95 2.93
N LYS A 107 -15.60 2.13 2.39
CA LYS A 107 -14.58 1.34 3.09
C LYS A 107 -13.27 1.35 2.31
N LYS A 108 -12.81 2.52 1.87
CA LYS A 108 -11.57 2.76 1.10
C LYS A 108 -10.39 2.00 1.69
N CYS A 109 -9.64 1.26 0.88
CA CYS A 109 -8.52 0.47 1.37
C CYS A 109 -7.37 1.38 1.81
N LEU A 110 -7.19 1.60 3.11
CA LEU A 110 -6.13 2.48 3.59
C LEU A 110 -4.72 1.96 3.25
N PHE A 111 -4.59 0.64 3.03
CA PHE A 111 -3.33 0.02 2.63
C PHE A 111 -2.87 0.44 1.23
N GLU A 112 -3.78 0.94 0.37
CA GLU A 112 -3.43 1.56 -0.91
C GLU A 112 -2.50 2.75 -0.71
N ILE A 113 -2.90 3.69 0.15
CA ILE A 113 -2.15 4.93 0.36
C ILE A 113 -0.94 4.74 1.28
N ILE A 114 -0.98 3.75 2.19
CA ILE A 114 0.17 3.39 3.05
C ILE A 114 1.30 2.75 2.22
N TYR A 115 0.99 1.80 1.34
CA TYR A 115 2.00 0.95 0.71
C TYR A 115 1.77 0.69 -0.79
N TYR A 116 0.56 0.27 -1.18
CA TYR A 116 0.36 -0.39 -2.47
C TYR A 116 0.45 0.56 -3.67
N SER A 117 -0.19 1.72 -3.59
CA SER A 117 -0.25 2.68 -4.69
C SER A 117 1.09 3.39 -4.89
N HIS A 118 1.34 3.84 -6.12
CA HIS A 118 2.50 4.64 -6.45
C HIS A 118 2.46 6.01 -5.73
N PRO A 119 3.57 6.51 -5.15
CA PRO A 119 3.57 7.77 -4.42
C PRO A 119 3.22 9.01 -5.25
N GLY A 120 3.36 8.92 -6.57
CA GLY A 120 2.91 9.94 -7.53
C GLY A 120 1.42 9.92 -7.87
N SER A 121 0.66 8.95 -7.36
CA SER A 121 -0.78 8.82 -7.62
C SER A 121 -1.61 9.70 -6.67
N VAL A 122 -2.83 9.98 -7.11
CA VAL A 122 -3.93 10.48 -6.28
C VAL A 122 -4.90 9.33 -6.10
N VAL A 123 -5.12 8.91 -4.85
CA VAL A 123 -5.96 7.76 -4.54
C VAL A 123 -6.92 8.14 -3.43
N PHE A 124 -8.22 7.99 -3.68
CA PHE A 124 -9.29 8.41 -2.77
C PHE A 124 -9.25 9.90 -2.40
N GLY A 125 -8.79 10.73 -3.34
CA GLY A 125 -8.54 12.16 -3.13
C GLY A 125 -7.22 12.50 -2.42
N GLU A 126 -6.44 11.50 -1.99
CA GLU A 126 -5.17 11.71 -1.29
C GLU A 126 -3.96 11.65 -2.22
N GLN A 127 -3.09 12.64 -2.13
CA GLN A 127 -1.77 12.59 -2.76
C GLN A 127 -0.89 11.59 -1.99
N VAL A 128 -0.66 10.40 -2.56
CA VAL A 128 -0.06 9.26 -1.84
C VAL A 128 1.28 9.60 -1.17
N GLY A 129 2.20 10.23 -1.90
CA GLY A 129 3.50 10.63 -1.35
C GLY A 129 3.39 11.62 -0.19
N ARG A 130 2.45 12.58 -0.26
CA ARG A 130 2.22 13.54 0.83
C ARG A 130 1.60 12.88 2.06
N PHE A 131 0.66 11.95 1.85
CA PHE A 131 0.09 11.15 2.94
C PHE A 131 1.19 10.35 3.65
N ARG A 132 2.10 9.71 2.91
CA ARG A 132 3.24 8.98 3.47
C ARG A 132 4.21 9.87 4.24
N MET A 133 4.48 11.10 3.78
CA MET A 133 5.24 12.06 4.59
C MET A 133 4.52 12.42 5.89
N ALA A 134 3.20 12.58 5.86
CA ALA A 134 2.41 12.83 7.07
C ALA A 134 2.46 11.65 8.05
N LEU A 135 2.41 10.40 7.56
CA LEU A 135 2.63 9.20 8.38
C LEU A 135 4.00 9.26 9.08
N GLY A 136 5.05 9.63 8.35
CA GLY A 136 6.39 9.78 8.89
C GLY A 136 6.48 10.79 10.04
N ARG A 137 5.93 11.98 9.85
CA ARG A 137 5.91 13.05 10.86
C ARG A 137 5.18 12.61 12.12
N GLU A 138 4.04 11.94 11.95
CA GLU A 138 3.23 11.46 13.05
C GLU A 138 3.90 10.27 13.77
N LEU A 139 4.58 9.39 13.03
CA LEU A 139 5.39 8.31 13.58
C LEU A 139 6.53 8.86 14.44
N GLU A 140 7.21 9.93 14.00
CA GLU A 140 8.23 10.59 14.81
C GLU A 140 7.65 11.16 16.10
N ARG A 141 6.46 11.76 16.02
CA ARG A 141 5.76 12.32 17.18
C ARG A 141 5.35 11.26 18.19
N CYS A 142 4.87 10.11 17.71
CA CYS A 142 4.37 9.02 18.55
C CYS A 142 5.49 8.13 19.10
N ALA A 143 6.55 7.92 18.32
CA ALA A 143 7.61 6.97 18.61
C ALA A 143 8.99 7.55 18.24
N PRO A 144 9.45 8.62 18.90
CA PRO A 144 10.81 9.11 18.68
C PRO A 144 11.84 8.06 19.15
N VAL A 145 13.10 8.19 18.74
CA VAL A 145 14.19 7.46 19.40
C VAL A 145 14.71 8.27 20.57
N VAL A 146 14.59 7.69 21.77
CA VAL A 146 15.14 8.30 22.99
C VAL A 146 16.66 8.44 22.86
N GLY A 147 17.16 9.65 23.12
CA GLY A 147 18.58 9.97 22.99
C GLY A 147 19.08 10.17 21.55
N GLY A 148 18.17 10.29 20.57
CA GLY A 148 18.47 10.59 19.17
C GLY A 148 19.19 9.47 18.41
N VAL A 149 19.27 9.61 17.09
CA VAL A 149 20.11 8.80 16.20
C VAL A 149 20.90 9.69 15.25
N ASP A 150 21.95 9.13 14.65
CA ASP A 150 22.76 9.86 13.69
C ASP A 150 22.07 9.88 12.31
N ILE A 151 21.39 8.79 11.93
CA ILE A 151 20.78 8.62 10.61
C ILE A 151 19.36 8.06 10.71
N VAL A 152 18.45 8.65 9.92
CA VAL A 152 17.16 8.07 9.53
C VAL A 152 17.26 7.59 8.08
N THR A 153 17.05 6.28 7.86
CA THR A 153 17.09 5.67 6.52
C THR A 153 15.81 4.89 6.23
N PRO A 154 15.29 4.92 4.99
CA PRO A 154 14.17 4.06 4.59
C PRO A 154 14.63 2.62 4.31
N VAL A 155 13.68 1.69 4.32
CA VAL A 155 13.74 0.47 3.49
C VAL A 155 13.17 0.82 2.11
N PRO A 156 14.01 0.95 1.07
CA PRO A 156 13.56 1.46 -0.23
C PRO A 156 12.72 0.43 -1.01
N ASP A 157 11.79 0.86 -1.87
CA ASP A 157 11.49 2.26 -2.25
C ASP A 157 10.20 2.80 -1.60
N SER A 158 9.35 1.92 -1.07
CA SER A 158 7.99 2.24 -0.62
C SER A 158 7.95 3.19 0.57
N SER A 159 8.90 3.04 1.50
CA SER A 159 8.98 3.82 2.75
C SER A 159 9.75 5.14 2.62
N ASN A 160 10.29 5.48 1.44
CA ASN A 160 11.13 6.66 1.23
C ASN A 160 10.47 7.96 1.76
N PHE A 161 9.20 8.18 1.43
CA PHE A 161 8.44 9.35 1.89
C PHE A 161 8.12 9.30 3.39
N ILE A 162 7.90 8.11 3.96
CA ILE A 162 7.66 7.94 5.40
C ILE A 162 8.94 8.28 6.17
N ALA A 163 10.09 7.75 5.73
CA ALA A 163 11.39 8.05 6.32
C ALA A 163 11.76 9.54 6.20
N MET A 164 11.47 10.15 5.04
CA MET A 164 11.65 11.58 4.84
C MET A 164 10.81 12.40 5.82
N GLY A 165 9.52 12.06 5.99
CA GLY A 165 8.66 12.72 6.97
C GLY A 165 9.09 12.49 8.42
N PHE A 166 9.61 11.31 8.74
CA PHE A 166 10.11 10.98 10.08
C PHE A 166 11.36 11.78 10.44
N GLY A 167 12.30 11.94 9.50
CA GLY A 167 13.54 12.70 9.71
C GLY A 167 13.41 14.21 9.46
N GLU A 168 12.28 14.71 8.96
CA GLU A 168 12.12 16.10 8.51
C GLU A 168 12.39 17.12 9.62
N SER A 169 11.98 16.82 10.86
CA SER A 169 12.18 17.76 11.98
C SER A 169 13.63 17.79 12.49
N GLY A 170 14.44 16.78 12.13
CA GLY A 170 15.79 16.58 12.65
C GLY A 170 15.86 16.17 14.13
N ARG A 171 14.73 16.05 14.85
CA ARG A 171 14.74 15.72 16.29
C ARG A 171 15.18 14.28 16.55
N SER A 172 14.77 13.35 15.69
CA SER A 172 15.19 11.95 15.80
C SER A 172 16.54 11.69 15.16
N GLY A 173 16.90 12.42 14.11
CA GLY A 173 18.16 12.29 13.37
C GLY A 173 18.05 12.85 11.96
N ALA A 174 19.17 12.93 11.23
CA ALA A 174 19.17 13.43 9.86
C ALA A 174 18.66 12.36 8.89
N TYR A 175 17.74 12.72 7.99
CA TYR A 175 17.37 11.84 6.89
C TYR A 175 18.54 11.70 5.92
N PHE A 176 19.09 10.49 5.81
CA PHE A 176 20.17 10.16 4.91
C PHE A 176 20.05 8.68 4.49
N PRO A 177 19.61 8.38 3.26
CA PRO A 177 19.37 6.99 2.84
C PRO A 177 20.70 6.24 2.67
N VAL A 178 20.97 5.28 3.57
CA VAL A 178 22.15 4.39 3.51
C VAL A 178 21.84 3.01 2.98
N ILE A 179 20.56 2.73 2.69
CA ILE A 179 20.07 1.51 2.06
C ILE A 179 19.49 1.90 0.69
N MET A 180 20.00 1.28 -0.37
CA MET A 180 19.54 1.50 -1.75
C MET A 180 19.02 0.19 -2.32
N ARG A 181 17.92 0.25 -3.07
CA ARG A 181 17.43 -0.90 -3.81
C ARG A 181 18.41 -1.23 -4.93
N ASN A 182 18.74 -2.51 -5.07
CA ASN A 182 19.48 -2.99 -6.22
C ASN A 182 18.52 -3.19 -7.41
N HIS A 183 18.64 -2.33 -8.41
CA HIS A 183 17.78 -2.37 -9.61
C HIS A 183 18.15 -3.49 -10.60
N TYR A 184 19.27 -4.19 -10.39
CA TYR A 184 19.80 -5.19 -11.33
C TYR A 184 19.46 -6.63 -10.94
N VAL A 185 18.68 -6.85 -9.88
CA VAL A 185 18.28 -8.19 -9.43
C VAL A 185 16.87 -8.52 -9.93
N GLY A 186 16.79 -9.50 -10.85
CA GLY A 186 15.55 -10.11 -11.31
C GLY A 186 15.03 -11.20 -10.36
N ARG A 187 13.92 -11.86 -10.73
CA ARG A 187 13.42 -13.04 -9.99
C ARG A 187 14.43 -14.18 -10.10
N THR A 188 15.15 -14.48 -9.02
CA THR A 188 15.99 -15.67 -8.93
C THR A 188 15.10 -16.90 -8.79
N PHE A 189 14.93 -17.68 -9.87
CA PHE A 189 14.02 -18.83 -9.92
C PHE A 189 14.57 -20.13 -9.32
N ILE A 190 15.83 -20.19 -8.88
CA ILE A 190 16.39 -21.41 -8.29
C ILE A 190 17.39 -21.03 -7.19
N ALA A 191 17.10 -21.41 -5.95
CA ALA A 191 18.09 -21.44 -4.88
C ALA A 191 18.00 -22.81 -4.18
N ALA A 192 18.88 -23.73 -4.60
CA ALA A 192 18.83 -25.15 -4.22
C ALA A 192 19.51 -25.50 -2.88
N THR A 193 19.89 -24.54 -2.02
CA THR A 193 20.55 -24.86 -0.73
C THR A 193 20.31 -23.84 0.38
N GLN A 194 20.27 -24.35 1.63
CA GLN A 194 20.02 -23.62 2.89
C GLN A 194 21.10 -22.56 3.21
N ALA A 195 22.31 -22.69 2.67
CA ALA A 195 23.50 -21.90 3.03
C ALA A 195 23.61 -20.50 2.38
N ARG A 196 22.57 -20.02 1.67
CA ARG A 196 22.60 -18.72 0.96
C ARG A 196 21.49 -17.74 1.34
N ARG A 197 20.92 -17.83 2.55
CA ARG A 197 19.84 -16.90 2.98
C ARG A 197 20.31 -15.46 3.25
N ASP A 198 21.60 -15.26 3.55
CA ASP A 198 22.23 -13.92 3.68
C ASP A 198 22.57 -13.28 2.32
N VAL A 199 22.63 -14.10 1.26
CA VAL A 199 22.87 -13.63 -0.12
C VAL A 199 21.61 -12.95 -0.70
N GLU A 200 20.40 -13.31 -0.25
CA GLU A 200 19.17 -12.74 -0.81
C GLU A 200 18.97 -11.25 -0.50
N VAL A 201 19.44 -10.75 0.64
CA VAL A 201 19.28 -9.33 1.01
C VAL A 201 20.38 -8.46 0.43
N SER A 202 21.62 -8.95 0.39
CA SER A 202 22.70 -8.29 -0.36
C SER A 202 22.46 -8.31 -1.88
N GLN A 203 21.65 -9.23 -2.38
CA GLN A 203 21.12 -9.16 -3.74
C GLN A 203 20.10 -8.03 -3.88
N LYS A 204 19.14 -7.89 -2.96
CA LYS A 204 18.06 -6.89 -3.08
C LYS A 204 18.46 -5.46 -2.73
N PHE A 205 19.44 -5.29 -1.85
CA PHE A 205 19.85 -3.99 -1.32
C PHE A 205 21.37 -3.82 -1.35
N THR A 206 21.77 -2.57 -1.54
CA THR A 206 23.15 -2.10 -1.42
C THR A 206 23.23 -1.12 -0.25
N PHE A 207 24.37 -1.09 0.44
CA PHE A 207 24.56 -0.36 1.69
C PHE A 207 25.80 0.53 1.60
N MET A 208 25.71 1.75 2.14
CA MET A 208 26.84 2.67 2.25
C MET A 208 27.61 2.42 3.55
N ALA A 209 28.57 1.50 3.52
CA ALA A 209 29.31 1.05 4.71
C ALA A 209 29.94 2.20 5.52
N GLU A 210 30.61 3.14 4.83
CA GLU A 210 31.26 4.31 5.46
C GLU A 210 30.27 5.21 6.21
N GLU A 211 29.02 5.25 5.74
CA GLU A 211 27.96 6.04 6.39
C GLU A 211 27.27 5.29 7.52
N ILE A 212 27.51 3.98 7.68
CA ILE A 212 26.90 3.12 8.69
C ILE A 212 27.82 2.92 9.90
N GLU A 213 29.13 2.82 9.67
CA GLU A 213 30.12 2.47 10.70
C GLU A 213 30.06 3.41 11.92
N GLY A 214 29.92 2.84 13.12
CA GLY A 214 29.88 3.55 14.39
C GLY A 214 28.58 4.31 14.69
N LYS A 215 27.64 4.38 13.74
CA LYS A 215 26.42 5.21 13.86
C LYS A 215 25.25 4.46 14.50
N ARG A 216 24.38 5.22 15.17
CA ARG A 216 23.03 4.81 15.57
C ARG A 216 22.08 5.14 14.43
N ILE A 217 21.27 4.17 14.03
CA ILE A 217 20.45 4.26 12.83
C ILE A 217 19.00 3.96 13.17
N VAL A 218 18.06 4.75 12.64
CA VAL A 218 16.65 4.39 12.51
C VAL A 218 16.40 3.88 11.10
N VAL A 219 15.91 2.65 11.01
CA VAL A 219 15.34 2.07 9.79
C VAL A 219 13.84 2.30 9.82
N VAL A 220 13.32 3.04 8.85
CA VAL A 220 11.89 3.27 8.67
C VAL A 220 11.37 2.36 7.56
N ASP A 221 10.27 1.67 7.82
CA ASP A 221 9.58 0.85 6.81
C ASP A 221 8.07 1.19 6.82
N ASP A 222 7.35 0.87 5.75
CA ASP A 222 5.91 1.16 5.68
C ASP A 222 5.09 0.17 6.52
N SER A 223 5.43 -1.11 6.47
CA SER A 223 4.68 -2.20 7.08
C SER A 223 5.53 -3.43 7.33
N ILE A 224 5.09 -4.32 8.22
CA ILE A 224 5.70 -5.64 8.40
C ILE A 224 4.61 -6.71 8.28
N VAL A 225 4.80 -7.62 7.32
CA VAL A 225 3.87 -8.73 7.05
C VAL A 225 4.42 -10.06 7.60
N ARG A 226 5.41 -10.66 6.93
CA ARG A 226 6.06 -11.91 7.38
C ARG A 226 7.28 -11.68 8.27
N GLY A 227 7.81 -10.45 8.30
CA GLY A 227 9.00 -10.10 9.09
C GLY A 227 10.32 -10.74 8.66
N THR A 228 10.40 -11.40 7.51
CA THR A 228 11.62 -12.13 7.09
C THR A 228 12.74 -11.24 6.55
N THR A 229 12.41 -10.06 6.04
CA THR A 229 13.41 -9.11 5.48
C THR A 229 14.12 -8.33 6.60
N MET A 230 13.39 -7.94 7.64
CA MET A 230 13.89 -7.01 8.67
C MET A 230 15.10 -7.55 9.46
N PRO A 231 15.13 -8.81 9.96
CA PRO A 231 16.31 -9.35 10.63
C PRO A 231 17.57 -9.31 9.76
N LYS A 232 17.41 -9.54 8.45
CA LYS A 232 18.53 -9.54 7.50
C LYS A 232 19.08 -8.12 7.28
N ILE A 233 18.20 -7.12 7.22
CA ILE A 233 18.61 -5.70 7.15
C ILE A 233 19.36 -5.30 8.43
N VAL A 234 18.79 -5.61 9.60
CA VAL A 234 19.41 -5.30 10.89
C VAL A 234 20.77 -5.99 11.02
N SER A 235 20.86 -7.29 10.67
CA SER A 235 22.11 -8.05 10.67
C SER A 235 23.17 -7.40 9.78
N MET A 236 22.82 -7.00 8.56
CA MET A 236 23.75 -6.32 7.65
C MET A 236 24.23 -4.97 8.21
N LEU A 237 23.33 -4.15 8.75
CA LEU A 237 23.72 -2.88 9.38
C LEU A 237 24.69 -3.10 10.55
N ARG A 238 24.46 -4.13 11.37
CA ARG A 238 25.37 -4.52 12.46
C ARG A 238 26.71 -5.02 11.95
N GLN A 239 26.74 -5.83 10.90
CA GLN A 239 27.97 -6.30 10.26
C GLN A 239 28.82 -5.14 9.70
N LEU A 240 28.17 -4.09 9.21
CA LEU A 240 28.80 -2.86 8.73
C LEU A 240 29.15 -1.88 9.87
N GLY A 241 29.02 -2.28 11.13
CA GLY A 241 29.50 -1.51 12.28
C GLY A 241 28.47 -0.57 12.93
N ALA A 242 27.18 -0.68 12.63
CA ALA A 242 26.15 0.14 13.30
C ALA A 242 26.15 -0.09 14.83
N ARG A 243 26.24 1.00 15.60
CA ARG A 243 26.25 0.98 17.07
C ARG A 243 24.88 0.67 17.67
N ALA A 244 23.81 1.11 17.02
CA ALA A 244 22.42 0.77 17.37
C ALA A 244 21.55 0.80 16.10
N VAL A 245 20.55 -0.07 16.05
CA VAL A 245 19.57 -0.16 14.97
C VAL A 245 18.17 -0.14 15.58
N HIS A 246 17.45 0.95 15.36
CA HIS A 246 16.07 1.16 15.79
C HIS A 246 15.14 1.01 14.59
N ILE A 247 13.98 0.39 14.75
CA ILE A 247 13.00 0.18 13.67
C ILE A 247 11.75 1.02 13.96
N ARG A 248 11.22 1.68 12.93
CA ARG A 248 9.99 2.47 12.97
C ARG A 248 9.08 2.13 11.79
N ILE A 249 7.85 1.72 12.07
CA ILE A 249 6.92 1.23 11.05
C ILE A 249 5.77 2.21 10.85
N GLY A 250 5.56 2.63 9.60
CA GLY A 250 4.59 3.64 9.17
C GLY A 250 3.12 3.26 9.27
N CYS A 251 2.81 2.05 9.72
CA CYS A 251 1.45 1.60 9.98
C CYS A 251 1.35 0.79 11.28
N PRO A 252 0.14 0.59 11.83
CA PRO A 252 -0.10 -0.39 12.89
C PRO A 252 0.26 -1.82 12.46
N PRO A 253 0.47 -2.74 13.42
CA PRO A 253 0.77 -4.14 13.10
C PRO A 253 -0.34 -4.79 12.26
N ILE A 254 0.06 -5.52 11.21
CA ILE A 254 -0.86 -6.25 10.34
C ILE A 254 -1.09 -7.63 10.95
N ARG A 255 -2.22 -7.80 11.64
CA ARG A 255 -2.56 -9.03 12.37
C ARG A 255 -3.56 -9.91 11.62
N HIS A 256 -4.14 -9.44 10.52
CA HIS A 256 -5.20 -10.16 9.81
C HIS A 256 -5.03 -10.12 8.28
N SER A 257 -5.39 -11.22 7.64
CA SER A 257 -5.33 -11.37 6.18
C SER A 257 -6.43 -10.55 5.48
N CYS A 258 -6.09 -9.87 4.39
CA CYS A 258 -7.08 -9.13 3.60
C CYS A 258 -8.03 -10.07 2.86
N ARG A 259 -9.32 -9.70 2.81
CA ARG A 259 -10.38 -10.39 2.05
C ARG A 259 -10.91 -9.58 0.86
N TYR A 260 -10.33 -8.41 0.61
CA TYR A 260 -10.79 -7.41 -0.36
C TYR A 260 -9.78 -7.22 -1.52
N GLY A 261 -8.94 -8.23 -1.75
CA GLY A 261 -8.08 -8.38 -2.91
C GLY A 261 -6.60 -8.01 -2.72
N ILE A 262 -6.18 -7.47 -1.57
CA ILE A 262 -4.73 -7.29 -1.32
C ILE A 262 -4.17 -8.69 -1.08
N ASN A 263 -3.13 -9.07 -1.82
CA ASN A 263 -2.49 -10.36 -1.65
C ASN A 263 -1.66 -10.37 -0.36
N THR A 264 -2.31 -10.70 0.76
CA THR A 264 -1.67 -10.97 2.04
C THR A 264 -1.52 -12.47 2.24
N PRO A 265 -0.46 -12.93 2.95
CA PRO A 265 -0.36 -14.33 3.35
C PRO A 265 -1.45 -14.70 4.36
N THR A 266 -1.52 -15.97 4.76
CA THR A 266 -2.50 -16.40 5.78
C THR A 266 -2.16 -15.78 7.14
N THR A 267 -3.14 -15.74 8.05
CA THR A 267 -2.96 -15.15 9.39
C THR A 267 -1.85 -15.85 10.18
N ASP A 268 -1.66 -17.15 9.99
CA ASP A 268 -0.59 -17.91 10.65
C ASP A 268 0.82 -17.54 10.15
N GLU A 269 0.91 -16.97 8.94
CA GLU A 269 2.16 -16.48 8.35
C GLU A 269 2.44 -15.00 8.67
N LEU A 270 1.50 -14.28 9.32
CA LEU A 270 1.67 -12.89 9.73
C LEU A 270 2.43 -12.82 11.05
N ILE A 271 3.62 -12.20 11.05
CA ILE A 271 4.46 -12.17 12.26
C ILE A 271 3.75 -11.47 13.43
N ALA A 272 3.02 -10.39 13.16
CA ALA A 272 2.29 -9.66 14.19
C ALA A 272 1.01 -10.38 14.64
N ALA A 273 0.55 -11.43 13.96
CA ALA A 273 -0.52 -12.28 14.47
C ALA A 273 0.01 -13.32 15.48
N GLN A 274 1.29 -13.68 15.37
CA GLN A 274 1.91 -14.74 16.16
C GLN A 274 2.72 -14.22 17.35
N TYR A 275 3.23 -12.99 17.26
CA TYR A 275 4.17 -12.44 18.23
C TYR A 275 3.78 -11.02 18.64
N GLU A 276 4.09 -10.70 19.90
CA GLU A 276 4.03 -9.35 20.40
C GLU A 276 5.23 -8.52 19.95
N ILE A 277 5.09 -7.19 19.98
CA ILE A 277 6.10 -6.25 19.45
C ILE A 277 7.48 -6.48 20.10
N ALA A 278 7.51 -6.81 21.40
CA ALA A 278 8.76 -7.09 22.12
C ALA A 278 9.47 -8.34 21.60
N GLU A 279 8.72 -9.39 21.26
CA GLU A 279 9.24 -10.64 20.70
C GLU A 279 9.70 -10.42 19.25
N MET A 280 8.94 -9.67 18.46
CA MET A 280 9.34 -9.27 17.11
C MET A 280 10.66 -8.49 17.11
N ARG A 281 10.81 -7.54 18.04
CA ARG A 281 12.04 -6.76 18.22
C ARG A 281 13.25 -7.68 18.47
N GLU A 282 13.09 -8.65 19.35
CA GLU A 282 14.14 -9.63 19.66
C GLU A 282 14.49 -10.50 18.45
N GLN A 283 13.48 -11.03 17.76
CA GLN A 283 13.67 -11.81 16.53
C GLN A 283 14.38 -11.01 15.42
N PHE A 284 14.14 -9.70 15.36
CA PHE A 284 14.79 -8.81 14.39
C PHE A 284 16.20 -8.40 14.81
N GLY A 285 16.58 -8.61 16.08
CA GLY A 285 17.86 -8.18 16.62
C GLY A 285 18.00 -6.65 16.76
N ALA A 286 16.87 -5.93 16.89
CA ALA A 286 16.85 -4.48 16.96
C ALA A 286 16.87 -3.94 18.41
N ASP A 287 17.42 -2.75 18.61
CA ASP A 287 17.48 -2.09 19.91
C ASP A 287 16.10 -1.58 20.35
N SER A 288 15.27 -1.15 19.39
CA SER A 288 13.87 -0.82 19.62
C SER A 288 13.05 -1.05 18.36
N LEU A 289 11.78 -1.38 18.50
CA LEU A 289 10.80 -1.51 17.42
C LEU A 289 9.53 -0.80 17.86
N GLU A 290 9.04 0.12 17.05
CA GLU A 290 7.78 0.82 17.29
C GLU A 290 6.97 0.94 16.01
N PHE A 291 5.65 0.88 16.14
CA PHE A 291 4.68 1.01 15.06
C PHE A 291 3.88 2.30 15.21
N LEU A 292 3.38 2.85 14.10
CA LEU A 292 2.42 3.93 14.15
C LEU A 292 1.16 3.47 14.91
N PRO A 293 0.71 4.18 15.96
CA PRO A 293 -0.51 3.79 16.68
C PRO A 293 -1.75 3.86 15.79
N MET A 294 -2.69 2.93 15.99
CA MET A 294 -3.96 2.90 15.24
C MET A 294 -4.72 4.23 15.29
N GLU A 295 -4.81 4.84 16.48
CA GLU A 295 -5.51 6.11 16.64
C GLU A 295 -4.80 7.28 15.94
N ALA A 296 -3.47 7.20 15.75
CA ALA A 296 -2.75 8.16 14.93
C ALA A 296 -3.09 8.02 13.45
N LEU A 297 -3.12 6.78 12.96
CA LEU A 297 -3.49 6.48 11.59
C LEU A 297 -4.95 6.89 11.28
N LYS A 298 -5.90 6.60 12.19
CA LYS A 298 -7.29 7.01 12.05
C LYS A 298 -7.43 8.54 11.94
N ARG A 299 -6.75 9.30 12.80
CA ARG A 299 -6.78 10.77 12.70
C ARG A 299 -6.22 11.30 11.39
N LEU A 300 -5.14 10.70 10.88
CA LEU A 300 -4.55 11.09 9.59
C LEU A 300 -5.46 10.79 8.41
N SER A 301 -6.27 9.74 8.48
CA SER A 301 -7.22 9.37 7.42
C SER A 301 -8.47 10.28 7.33
N GLY A 302 -8.60 11.29 8.19
CA GLY A 302 -9.76 12.17 8.23
C GLY A 302 -11.00 11.47 8.76
N ASP A 303 -12.06 11.34 7.94
CA ASP A 303 -13.24 10.55 8.32
C ASP A 303 -12.95 9.05 8.22
N HIS A 304 -12.27 8.52 9.24
CA HIS A 304 -11.83 7.13 9.31
C HIS A 304 -12.95 6.11 9.11
N ARG A 305 -14.22 6.46 9.35
CA ARG A 305 -15.37 5.56 9.12
C ARG A 305 -15.54 5.17 7.65
N LYS A 306 -14.94 5.95 6.74
CA LYS A 306 -14.92 5.73 5.29
C LYS A 306 -13.76 4.85 4.82
N PHE A 307 -12.89 4.39 5.74
CA PHE A 307 -11.71 3.59 5.44
C PHE A 307 -11.79 2.20 6.06
N CYS A 308 -11.18 1.23 5.38
CA CYS A 308 -11.03 -0.14 5.84
C CYS A 308 -9.73 -0.31 6.63
N PHE A 309 -9.85 -0.83 7.86
CA PHE A 309 -8.73 -1.17 8.75
C PHE A 309 -8.63 -2.68 9.02
N ALA A 310 -9.38 -3.51 8.29
CA ALA A 310 -9.58 -4.94 8.61
C ALA A 310 -8.27 -5.73 8.80
N CYS A 311 -7.23 -5.42 8.02
CA CYS A 311 -5.93 -6.09 8.14
C CYS A 311 -5.18 -5.80 9.46
N MET A 312 -5.57 -4.74 10.16
CA MET A 312 -5.00 -4.30 11.44
C MET A 312 -5.96 -4.53 12.61
N SER A 313 -7.28 -4.34 12.42
CA SER A 313 -8.30 -4.45 13.47
C SER A 313 -9.00 -5.82 13.55
N GLY A 314 -9.02 -6.57 12.46
CA GLY A 314 -9.80 -7.82 12.36
C GLY A 314 -11.29 -7.62 12.15
N GLU A 315 -11.75 -6.36 12.08
CA GLU A 315 -13.14 -6.00 11.81
C GLU A 315 -13.38 -5.96 10.30
N TYR A 316 -13.99 -7.03 9.79
CA TYR A 316 -14.44 -7.14 8.41
C TYR A 316 -15.88 -6.64 8.27
N TRP A 317 -16.20 -6.13 7.10
CA TRP A 317 -17.51 -5.65 6.67
C TRP A 317 -18.00 -6.46 5.46
#